data_AF-A0A1H8NEL5-F1
#
_entry.id   AF-A0A1H8NEL5-F1
#
_cell.length_a   1.000
_cell.length_b   1.000
_cell.length_c   1.000
_cell.angle_alpha   90.00
_cell.angle_beta   90.00
_cell.angle_gamma   90.00
#
_symmetry.space_group_name_H-M   'P 1'
#
loop_
_entity.id
_entity.type
_entity.pdbx_description
1 polymer ?
#
loop_
_entity_poly.entity_id
_entity_poly.type
_entity_poly.pdbx_seq_one_letter_code
_entity_poly.pdbx_strand_id
1 'polypeptide(L)'
;MHNFARRKTSGQERTLRFVSDLTAAQRQHLPECPSVAAAIITAKARSWRTIRLRPEVLSVLDGLMARSRKHLGEGELSLSEVMAALILAGLPKVSSQLPFNV
;
A
#
# COMPACT_ATOMS: atom_id res chain seq x y z
N MET A 1 12.73 8.60 -8.70
CA MET A 1 11.45 9.30 -8.96
C MET A 1 10.60 9.21 -7.70
N HIS A 2 10.16 10.33 -7.14
CA HIS A 2 9.30 10.35 -5.96
C HIS A 2 7.84 10.16 -6.40
N ASN A 3 7.13 9.19 -5.80
CA ASN A 3 5.75 8.89 -6.17
C ASN A 3 4.81 9.78 -5.36
N PHE A 4 4.15 10.73 -6.03
CA PHE A 4 3.17 11.62 -5.43
C PHE A 4 1.75 11.21 -5.83
N ALA A 5 0.81 11.30 -4.90
CA ALA A 5 -0.61 11.26 -5.19
C ALA A 5 -1.19 12.67 -5.08
N ARG A 6 -1.92 13.09 -6.09
CA ARG A 6 -2.66 14.35 -6.08
C ARG A 6 -4.12 14.07 -5.71
N ARG A 7 -4.60 14.65 -4.61
CA ARG A 7 -6.04 14.58 -4.30
C ARG A 7 -6.79 15.45 -5.31
N LYS A 8 -7.71 14.85 -6.08
CA LYS A 8 -8.52 15.55 -7.10
C LYS A 8 -9.28 16.75 -6.53
N THR A 9 -9.65 16.72 -5.25
CA THR A 9 -10.49 17.73 -4.61
C THR A 9 -9.71 18.96 -4.10
N SER A 10 -8.45 18.80 -3.69
CA SER A 10 -7.66 19.90 -3.08
C SER A 10 -6.45 20.31 -3.91
N GLY A 11 -6.10 19.55 -4.96
CA GLY A 11 -4.92 19.81 -5.77
C GLY A 11 -3.58 19.61 -5.04
N GLN A 12 -3.60 19.31 -3.74
CA GLN A 12 -2.40 19.05 -2.94
C GLN A 12 -1.75 17.75 -3.40
N GLU A 13 -0.47 17.87 -3.70
CA GLU A 13 0.43 16.75 -3.90
C GLU A 13 0.85 16.22 -2.54
N ARG A 14 0.65 14.94 -2.34
CA ARG A 14 1.08 14.24 -1.14
C ARG A 14 2.05 13.14 -1.52
N THR A 15 3.19 13.13 -0.85
CA THR A 15 4.16 12.04 -0.97
C THR A 15 3.51 10.75 -0.49
N LEU A 16 3.42 9.75 -1.37
CA LEU A 16 2.93 8.42 -0.99
C LEU A 16 4.03 7.73 -0.20
N ARG A 17 3.76 7.50 1.09
CA ARG A 17 4.71 6.78 1.94
C ARG A 17 4.72 5.29 1.56
N PHE A 18 5.86 4.64 1.74
CA PHE A 18 6.05 3.18 1.61
C PHE A 18 5.98 2.58 0.19
N VAL A 19 5.72 3.35 -0.86
CA VAL A 19 5.60 2.79 -2.23
C VAL A 19 6.96 2.28 -2.76
N SER A 20 8.04 3.03 -2.51
CA SER A 20 9.41 2.60 -2.85
C SER A 20 9.75 1.29 -2.16
N ASP A 21 9.46 1.23 -0.87
CA ASP A 21 9.81 0.12 -0.01
C ASP A 21 8.98 -1.11 -0.41
N LEU A 22 7.69 -0.93 -0.70
CA LEU A 22 6.80 -1.98 -1.17
C LEU A 22 7.27 -2.56 -2.50
N THR A 23 7.76 -1.73 -3.41
CA THR A 23 8.35 -2.17 -4.67
C THR A 23 9.60 -3.02 -4.43
N ALA A 24 10.49 -2.58 -3.53
CA ALA A 24 11.70 -3.31 -3.20
C ALA A 24 11.39 -4.67 -2.56
N ALA A 25 10.49 -4.69 -1.58
CA ALA A 25 10.05 -5.91 -0.91
C ALA A 25 9.37 -6.88 -1.87
N GLN A 26 8.55 -6.38 -2.81
CA GLN A 26 7.93 -7.20 -3.86
C GLN A 26 8.97 -7.85 -4.76
N ARG A 27 10.00 -7.13 -5.20
CA ARG A 27 11.09 -7.71 -6.01
C ARG A 27 11.86 -8.80 -5.27
N GLN A 28 11.99 -8.66 -3.96
CA GLN A 28 12.73 -9.61 -3.13
C GLN A 28 11.92 -10.87 -2.79
N HIS A 29 10.64 -10.70 -2.47
CA HIS A 29 9.81 -11.78 -1.90
C HIS A 29 8.74 -12.34 -2.85
N LEU A 30 8.44 -11.64 -3.95
CA LEU A 30 7.51 -12.05 -5.02
C LEU A 30 8.08 -11.66 -6.40
N PRO A 31 9.29 -12.13 -6.78
CA PRO A 31 9.91 -11.78 -8.05
C PRO A 31 9.11 -12.22 -9.29
N GLU A 32 8.28 -13.25 -9.15
CA GLU A 32 7.35 -13.75 -10.16
C GLU A 32 6.23 -12.75 -10.50
N CYS A 33 5.90 -11.87 -9.56
CA CYS A 33 4.81 -10.92 -9.73
C CYS A 33 5.29 -9.71 -10.56
N PRO A 34 4.46 -9.16 -11.46
CA PRO A 34 4.84 -8.00 -12.25
C PRO A 34 5.17 -6.80 -11.35
N SER A 35 6.32 -6.16 -11.62
CA SER A 35 6.88 -5.08 -10.80
C SER A 35 5.90 -3.93 -10.58
N VAL A 36 5.68 -3.54 -9.32
CA VAL A 36 4.86 -2.35 -8.94
C VAL A 36 5.41 -1.06 -9.57
N ALA A 37 6.73 -1.00 -9.83
CA ALA A 37 7.41 0.14 -10.46
C ALA A 37 7.54 0.07 -11.98
N ALA A 38 7.07 -1.01 -12.63
CA ALA A 38 6.73 -0.88 -14.03
C ALA A 38 5.50 0.01 -14.02
N ALA A 39 5.72 1.33 -14.13
CA ALA A 39 4.66 2.29 -14.19
C ALA A 39 3.66 1.74 -15.19
N ILE A 40 2.50 1.30 -14.71
CA ILE A 40 1.39 0.97 -15.57
C ILE A 40 0.95 2.35 -16.08
N ILE A 41 1.71 2.95 -17.01
CA ILE A 41 1.32 4.10 -17.82
C ILE A 41 0.33 3.56 -18.86
N THR A 42 -0.64 2.80 -18.38
CA THR A 42 -1.82 2.38 -19.10
C THR A 42 -2.97 2.77 -18.20
N ALA A 43 -4.14 3.02 -18.79
CA ALA A 43 -5.32 3.48 -18.06
C ALA A 43 -5.68 2.63 -16.81
N LYS A 44 -5.14 1.40 -16.70
CA LYS A 44 -5.26 0.51 -15.53
C LYS A 44 -4.54 0.99 -14.25
N ALA A 45 -3.45 1.75 -14.27
CA ALA A 45 -2.90 2.30 -13.01
C ALA A 45 -3.83 3.32 -12.35
N ARG A 46 -4.72 3.91 -13.15
CA ARG A 46 -5.76 4.82 -12.65
C ARG A 46 -6.99 4.06 -12.14
N SER A 47 -7.03 2.73 -12.26
CA SER A 47 -8.14 1.92 -11.76
C SER A 47 -8.01 1.74 -10.26
N TRP A 48 -8.72 2.60 -9.53
CA TRP A 48 -9.07 2.31 -8.15
C TRP A 48 -9.76 0.94 -8.13
N ARG A 49 -9.21 0.02 -7.35
CA ARG A 49 -9.82 -1.30 -7.17
C ARG A 49 -10.50 -1.34 -5.82
N THR A 50 -11.77 -1.71 -5.84
CA THR A 50 -12.51 -2.03 -4.62
C THR A 50 -12.11 -3.43 -4.17
N ILE A 51 -11.56 -3.54 -2.97
CA ILE A 51 -11.36 -4.82 -2.30
C ILE A 51 -12.49 -5.02 -1.29
N ARG A 52 -12.99 -6.26 -1.17
CA ARG A 52 -13.93 -6.62 -0.10
C ARG A 52 -13.14 -7.10 1.09
N LEU A 53 -13.38 -6.49 2.24
CA LEU A 53 -12.77 -6.86 3.52
C LEU A 53 -13.86 -7.31 4.48
N ARG A 54 -13.53 -8.26 5.35
CA ARG A 54 -14.45 -8.65 6.44
C ARG A 54 -14.56 -7.51 7.46
N PRO A 55 -15.70 -7.35 8.15
CA PRO A 55 -15.90 -6.27 9.12
C PRO A 55 -14.83 -6.21 10.22
N GLU A 56 -14.34 -7.36 10.68
CA GLU A 56 -13.30 -7.45 11.72
C GLU A 56 -11.97 -6.89 11.23
N VAL A 57 -11.64 -7.11 9.96
CA VAL A 57 -10.43 -6.56 9.32
C VAL A 57 -10.54 -5.04 9.19
N LEU A 58 -11.71 -4.54 8.80
CA LEU A 58 -11.98 -3.10 8.73
C LEU A 58 -11.81 -2.43 10.09
N SER A 59 -12.33 -3.04 11.16
CA SER A 59 -12.19 -2.52 12.53
C SER A 59 -10.72 -2.38 12.95
N VAL A 60 -9.89 -3.36 12.62
CA VAL A 60 -8.43 -3.29 12.88
C VAL A 60 -7.78 -2.16 12.08
N LEU A 61 -8.13 -2.02 10.80
CA LEU A 61 -7.60 -0.95 9.94
C LEU A 61 -7.99 0.44 10.45
N ASP A 62 -9.24 0.62 10.89
CA ASP A 62 -9.73 1.86 11.49
C ASP A 62 -8.96 2.20 12.77
N GLY A 63 -8.70 1.20 13.63
CA GLY A 63 -7.88 1.36 14.82
C GLY A 63 -6.45 1.79 14.51
N LEU A 64 -5.83 1.21 13.47
CA LEU A 64 -4.50 1.59 13.00
C LEU A 64 -4.47 3.01 12.42
N MET A 65 -5.48 3.39 11.65
CA MET A 65 -5.62 4.75 11.13
C MET A 65 -5.83 5.76 12.26
N ALA A 66 -6.68 5.45 13.25
CA ALA A 66 -6.89 6.31 14.41
C ALA A 66 -5.59 6.50 15.23
N ARG A 67 -4.81 5.42 15.40
CA ARG A 67 -3.50 5.50 16.07
C ARG A 67 -2.48 6.29 15.26
N SER A 68 -2.47 6.17 13.94
CA SER A 68 -1.56 6.94 13.09
C SER A 68 -1.85 8.44 13.14
N ARG A 69 -3.14 8.84 13.14
CA ARG A 69 -3.56 10.24 13.36
C ARG A 69 -3.05 10.81 14.67
N LYS A 70 -3.11 10.03 15.76
CA LYS A 70 -2.64 10.45 17.08
C LYS A 70 -1.11 10.66 17.13
N HIS A 71 -0.33 9.90 16.37
CA HIS A 71 1.13 9.94 16.43
C HIS A 71 1.80 10.81 15.37
N LEU A 72 1.19 10.97 14.19
CA LEU A 72 1.81 11.66 13.04
C LEU A 72 1.32 13.09 12.82
N GLY A 73 0.36 13.57 13.61
CA GLY A 73 -0.23 14.91 13.44
C GLY A 73 -0.83 15.10 12.04
N GLU A 74 -0.43 16.17 11.33
CA GLU A 74 -0.90 16.51 9.98
C GLU A 74 -0.56 15.45 8.91
N GLY A 75 0.32 14.50 9.21
CA GLY A 75 0.69 13.39 8.33
C GLY A 75 -0.21 12.16 8.45
N GLU A 76 -1.53 12.30 8.38
CA GLU A 76 -2.49 11.20 8.51
C GLU A 76 -2.30 10.14 7.41
N LEU A 77 -1.88 8.91 7.71
CA LEU A 77 -1.79 7.84 6.70
C LEU A 77 -3.16 7.53 6.08
N SER A 78 -3.22 7.45 4.75
CA SER A 78 -4.37 6.92 4.04
C SER A 78 -4.50 5.41 4.26
N LEU A 79 -5.70 4.87 4.05
CA LEU A 79 -5.95 3.43 4.13
C LEU A 79 -4.97 2.64 3.23
N SER A 80 -4.70 3.14 2.02
CA SER A 80 -3.74 2.51 1.10
C SER A 80 -2.31 2.50 1.65
N GLU A 81 -1.88 3.54 2.37
CA GLU A 81 -0.56 3.59 3.01
C GLU A 81 -0.48 2.66 4.21
N VAL A 82 -1.56 2.54 5.00
CA VAL A 82 -1.66 1.55 6.09
C VAL A 82 -1.59 0.13 5.52
N MET A 83 -2.33 -0.16 4.45
CA MET A 83 -2.28 -1.44 3.78
C MET A 83 -0.88 -1.73 3.21
N ALA A 84 -0.22 -0.74 2.60
CA ALA A 84 1.15 -0.89 2.11
C ALA A 84 2.12 -1.26 3.24
N ALA A 85 2.02 -0.59 4.40
CA ALA A 85 2.83 -0.89 5.58
C ALA A 85 2.57 -2.31 6.14
N LEU A 86 1.30 -2.74 6.16
CA LEU A 86 0.95 -4.11 6.57
C LEU A 86 1.51 -5.16 5.62
N ILE A 87 1.38 -4.93 4.31
CA ILE A 87 1.94 -5.83 3.30
C ILE A 87 3.46 -5.91 3.49
N LEU A 88 4.14 -4.77 3.63
CA LEU A 88 5.59 -4.74 3.87
C LEU A 88 6.03 -5.57 5.08
N ALA A 89 5.33 -5.43 6.20
CA ALA A 89 5.66 -6.17 7.42
C ALA A 89 5.33 -7.67 7.33
N GLY A 90 4.26 -8.02 6.60
CA GLY A 90 3.78 -9.39 6.46
C GLY A 90 4.48 -10.17 5.35
N LEU A 91 4.94 -9.50 4.30
CA LEU A 91 5.40 -10.13 3.06
C LEU A 91 6.49 -11.18 3.28
N PRO A 92 7.57 -10.93 4.06
CA PRO A 92 8.60 -11.94 4.28
C PRO A 92 8.09 -13.20 4.99
N LYS A 93 7.10 -13.05 5.88
CA LYS A 93 6.50 -14.16 6.63
C LYS A 93 5.55 -14.96 5.75
N VAL A 94 4.73 -14.28 4.97
CA VAL A 94 3.78 -14.93 4.07
C VAL A 94 4.52 -15.68 2.97
N SER A 95 5.58 -15.09 2.40
CA SER A 95 6.37 -15.71 1.33
C SER A 95 7.22 -16.90 1.75
N SER A 96 7.54 -17.03 3.04
CA SER A 96 8.27 -18.19 3.56
C SER A 96 7.33 -19.34 3.97
N GLN A 97 6.04 -19.06 4.16
CA GLN A 97 5.06 -20.04 4.68
C GLN A 97 4.10 -20.55 3.61
N LEU A 98 3.83 -19.75 2.57
CA LEU A 98 2.97 -20.14 1.47
C LEU A 98 3.82 -20.43 0.24
N PRO A 99 3.77 -21.66 -0.32
CA PRO A 99 4.32 -21.87 -1.65
C PRO A 99 3.45 -21.08 -2.63
N PHE A 100 3.99 -19.99 -3.18
CA PHE A 100 3.43 -19.35 -4.35
C PHE A 100 3.73 -20.26 -5.55
N ASN A 101 2.92 -21.31 -5.72
CA ASN A 101 2.94 -22.09 -6.95
C ASN A 101 2.38 -21.21 -8.07
N VAL A 102 3.28 -20.71 -8.92
CA VAL A 102 2.96 -20.07 -10.21
C VAL A 102 2.79 -21.14 -11.26
#